data_AF-A0A820QCW8-F1
#
_entry.id   AF-A0A820QCW8-F1
#
_cell.length_a   1.000
_cell.length_b   1.000
_cell.length_c   1.000
_cell.angle_alpha   90.00
_cell.angle_beta   90.00
_cell.angle_gamma   90.00
#
_symmetry.space_group_name_H-M   'P 1'
#
loop_
_entity.id
_entity.type
_entity.pdbx_description
1 polymer ?
#
loop_
_entity_poly.entity_id
_entity_poly.type
_entity_poly.pdbx_seq_one_letter_code
_entity_poly.pdbx_strand_id
1 'polypeptide(L)'
;MVFSIAHHGFFSNENRDKLKDNDVDQSRLIDMFPEDFDEKLKTLNEQLVKSFAKREEQYKNTLQILDITSLKEVLNMSKQWDSLIEKIIKHKSIYHIIDASENNIGKTITKVTLFPQIIDSINDKLQKLKDELIHQELINEETKSYNKQRDEFYRQLNKKFIVLNNAKVFSSYDIRIDIDSAEKEYSNSLELKIKVIYSSAEEFMKKFVRDTELSKSEYDSFNLHYNNMLSFKKEMEFAATDNNIKVDEIDSKFFGKIQIWEKKIETEIQDETDIGQNIVADHKAFQGYSLSLFNEKTQKHGIEYVLANITGDISDKTRLKRRYNEFCRKYDELVKRYLKPSISLDQLIADAKLLVGDVKQQSDQIEWDTSIQNKIPELAAHIFALWTLQNARHYFEDDGVENRNSYLLQPHAAQIISIFRMLGIDDTKEQLSYNLIQIETGGGKSVTLGATASILALFGFDVCCACYSEYLSQRDYKSFLSLFNSLDVSSHIHYGTFNKLCEHRVNENSDIRQVVEQLILTDSNIAVENANIIKRSKILLIDEVDVFFS
;
A
#
# COMPACT_ATOMS: atom_id res chain seq x y z
N MET A 1 64.77 12.89 -2.68
CA MET A 1 65.97 12.43 -3.40
C MET A 1 65.59 11.73 -4.71
N VAL A 2 64.83 10.61 -4.68
CA VAL A 2 64.35 9.92 -5.91
C VAL A 2 63.54 10.85 -6.84
N PHE A 3 62.58 11.61 -6.31
CA PHE A 3 61.85 12.61 -7.10
C PHE A 3 62.73 13.77 -7.59
N SER A 4 63.79 14.11 -6.86
CA SER A 4 64.73 15.19 -7.21
C SER A 4 65.62 14.81 -8.38
N ILE A 5 65.96 13.53 -8.49
CA ILE A 5 66.81 12.95 -9.54
C ILE A 5 66.00 12.82 -10.84
N ALA A 6 64.72 12.49 -10.72
CA ALA A 6 63.82 12.36 -11.85
C ALA A 6 63.35 13.68 -12.49
N HIS A 7 63.15 14.74 -11.69
CA HIS A 7 62.48 15.95 -12.16
C HIS A 7 63.37 16.85 -13.03
N HIS A 8 64.70 16.65 -13.00
CA HIS A 8 65.65 17.43 -13.80
C HIS A 8 65.77 16.95 -15.26
N GLY A 9 64.92 16.03 -15.71
CA GLY A 9 65.04 15.49 -17.07
C GLY A 9 66.40 14.84 -17.33
N PHE A 10 67.14 14.45 -16.28
CA PHE A 10 68.49 13.89 -16.35
C PHE A 10 68.57 12.63 -17.24
N PHE A 11 67.43 12.01 -17.55
CA PHE A 11 67.35 10.69 -18.15
C PHE A 11 66.47 10.59 -19.41
N SER A 12 66.00 11.71 -19.98
CA SER A 12 65.52 11.61 -21.37
C SER A 12 66.71 11.18 -22.25
N ASN A 13 66.50 10.30 -23.23
CA ASN A 13 67.57 9.85 -24.13
C ASN A 13 68.32 11.04 -24.77
N GLU A 14 67.62 12.15 -24.99
CA GLU A 14 68.15 13.41 -25.54
C GLU A 14 69.07 14.18 -24.57
N ASN A 15 68.87 14.05 -23.25
CA ASN A 15 69.74 14.66 -22.22
C ASN A 15 70.89 13.73 -21.82
N ARG A 16 70.70 12.40 -21.88
CA ARG A 16 71.79 11.41 -21.67
C ARG A 16 72.97 11.62 -22.62
N ASP A 17 72.70 12.03 -23.86
CA ASP A 17 73.76 12.29 -24.84
C ASP A 17 74.42 13.68 -24.67
N LYS A 18 73.73 14.67 -24.08
CA LYS A 18 74.31 15.98 -23.76
C LYS A 18 75.14 15.99 -22.46
N LEU A 19 74.88 15.06 -21.55
CA LEU A 19 75.57 14.94 -20.25
C LEU A 19 76.91 14.20 -20.32
N LYS A 20 77.21 13.53 -21.43
CA LYS A 20 78.51 12.88 -21.64
C LYS A 20 79.67 13.88 -21.85
N ASP A 21 79.37 15.14 -22.20
CA ASP A 21 80.37 16.13 -22.59
C ASP A 21 80.77 17.14 -21.50
N ASN A 22 80.10 17.21 -20.35
CA ASN A 22 80.50 18.10 -19.27
C ASN A 22 80.29 17.47 -17.88
N ASP A 23 81.42 17.37 -17.16
CA ASP A 23 81.59 16.98 -15.76
C ASP A 23 81.54 15.47 -15.40
N VAL A 24 82.69 14.96 -14.97
CA VAL A 24 82.98 13.54 -14.68
C VAL A 24 82.11 12.97 -13.55
N ASP A 25 81.59 13.82 -12.66
CA ASP A 25 80.75 13.39 -11.53
C ASP A 25 79.27 13.12 -11.91
N GLN A 26 78.77 13.64 -13.04
CA GLN A 26 77.36 13.43 -13.44
C GLN A 26 77.16 12.12 -14.22
N SER A 27 78.13 11.70 -15.03
CA SER A 27 78.08 10.40 -15.73
C SER A 27 78.00 9.20 -14.76
N ARG A 28 78.70 9.29 -13.62
CA ARG A 28 78.68 8.26 -12.56
C ARG A 28 77.31 8.10 -11.89
N LEU A 29 76.51 9.15 -11.82
CA LEU A 29 75.16 9.10 -11.26
C LEU A 29 74.17 8.40 -12.20
N ILE A 30 74.42 8.41 -13.51
CA ILE A 30 73.56 7.79 -14.51
C ILE A 30 73.70 6.26 -14.47
N ASP A 31 74.92 5.76 -14.24
CA ASP A 31 75.20 4.33 -14.10
C ASP A 31 74.70 3.71 -12.77
N MET A 32 74.23 4.54 -11.82
CA MET A 32 73.73 4.07 -10.52
C MET A 32 72.27 3.58 -10.55
N PHE A 33 71.52 3.85 -11.62
CA PHE A 33 70.10 3.50 -11.71
C PHE A 33 69.85 2.40 -12.76
N PRO A 34 68.94 1.45 -12.49
CA PRO A 34 68.56 0.42 -13.47
C PRO A 34 68.05 1.03 -14.78
N GLU A 35 68.25 0.33 -15.90
CA GLU A 35 67.78 0.77 -17.24
C GLU A 35 66.26 1.05 -17.31
N ASP A 36 65.47 0.41 -16.43
CA ASP A 36 64.01 0.52 -16.37
C ASP A 36 63.48 1.58 -15.37
N PHE A 37 64.38 2.34 -14.74
CA PHE A 37 64.03 3.31 -13.69
C PHE A 37 63.04 4.38 -14.17
N ASP A 38 63.25 4.95 -15.35
CA ASP A 38 62.40 6.02 -15.90
C ASP A 38 61.01 5.52 -16.27
N GLU A 39 60.90 4.31 -16.83
CA GLU A 39 59.62 3.68 -17.16
C GLU A 39 58.81 3.41 -15.89
N LYS A 40 59.44 2.81 -14.87
CA LYS A 40 58.80 2.57 -13.57
C LYS A 40 58.34 3.86 -12.91
N LEU A 41 59.13 4.91 -12.99
CA LEU A 41 58.76 6.21 -12.44
C LEU A 41 57.59 6.83 -13.20
N LYS A 42 57.59 6.77 -14.53
CA LYS A 42 56.47 7.23 -15.36
C LYS A 42 55.18 6.46 -14.99
N THR A 43 55.25 5.15 -14.86
CA THR A 43 54.11 4.32 -14.42
C THR A 43 53.62 4.73 -13.03
N LEU A 44 54.53 4.91 -12.06
CA LEU A 44 54.18 5.37 -10.71
C LEU A 44 53.47 6.74 -10.75
N ASN A 45 53.97 7.65 -11.56
CA ASN A 45 53.43 8.99 -11.73
C ASN A 45 52.01 8.98 -12.32
N GLU A 46 51.78 8.19 -13.37
CA GLU A 46 50.45 8.00 -13.97
C GLU A 46 49.47 7.38 -12.96
N GLN A 47 49.91 6.39 -12.18
CA GLN A 47 49.12 5.76 -11.12
C GLN A 47 48.78 6.74 -9.99
N LEU A 48 49.71 7.61 -9.60
CA LEU A 48 49.49 8.65 -8.59
C LEU A 48 48.48 9.70 -9.09
N VAL A 49 48.64 10.18 -10.33
CA VAL A 49 47.70 11.13 -10.96
C VAL A 49 46.28 10.56 -10.99
N LYS A 50 46.14 9.32 -11.47
CA LYS A 50 44.85 8.64 -11.54
C LYS A 50 44.23 8.45 -10.15
N SER A 51 45.04 8.04 -9.17
CA SER A 51 44.60 7.85 -7.79
C SER A 51 44.15 9.16 -7.14
N PHE A 52 44.91 10.24 -7.32
CA PHE A 52 44.57 11.56 -6.79
C PHE A 52 43.32 12.15 -7.43
N ALA A 53 43.19 12.05 -8.76
CA ALA A 53 41.99 12.50 -9.47
C ALA A 53 40.74 11.75 -9.01
N LYS A 54 40.82 10.41 -8.92
CA LYS A 54 39.72 9.56 -8.45
C LYS A 54 39.32 9.92 -7.01
N ARG A 55 40.30 10.12 -6.12
CA ARG A 55 40.04 10.51 -4.73
C ARG A 55 39.36 11.87 -4.64
N GLU A 56 39.82 12.86 -5.41
CA GLU A 56 39.25 14.21 -5.43
C GLU A 56 37.80 14.20 -5.93
N GLU A 57 37.51 13.40 -6.96
CA GLU A 57 36.15 13.17 -7.45
C GLU A 57 35.28 12.50 -6.39
N GLN A 58 35.77 11.44 -5.74
CA GLN A 58 35.08 10.76 -4.65
C GLN A 58 34.75 11.73 -3.51
N TYR A 59 35.73 12.50 -3.05
CA TYR A 59 35.54 13.54 -2.02
C TYR A 59 34.41 14.51 -2.39
N LYS A 60 34.45 15.09 -3.60
CA LYS A 60 33.45 16.06 -4.05
C LYS A 60 32.05 15.47 -4.11
N ASN A 61 31.92 14.28 -4.71
CA ASN A 61 30.63 13.60 -4.84
C ASN A 61 30.06 13.26 -3.45
N THR A 62 30.89 12.74 -2.55
CA THR A 62 30.45 12.39 -1.21
C THR A 62 30.11 13.61 -0.36
N LEU A 63 30.89 14.70 -0.44
CA LEU A 63 30.58 15.95 0.27
C LEU A 63 29.28 16.59 -0.24
N GLN A 64 28.98 16.46 -1.54
CA GLN A 64 27.76 17.00 -2.14
C GLN A 64 26.51 16.35 -1.55
N ILE A 65 26.49 15.01 -1.41
CA ILE A 65 25.37 14.26 -0.86
C ILE A 65 25.45 14.08 0.67
N LEU A 66 26.54 14.54 1.28
CA LEU A 66 26.84 14.43 2.71
C LEU A 66 26.76 12.99 3.24
N ASP A 67 27.30 12.03 2.49
CA ASP A 67 27.42 10.64 2.93
C ASP A 67 28.54 10.50 3.97
N ILE A 68 28.13 10.47 5.23
CA ILE A 68 28.99 10.47 6.40
C ILE A 68 29.97 9.29 6.42
N THR A 69 29.53 8.10 6.00
CA THR A 69 30.37 6.89 6.03
C THR A 69 31.52 7.02 5.05
N SER A 70 31.18 7.35 3.80
CA SER A 70 32.17 7.57 2.75
C SER A 70 33.08 8.76 3.05
N LEU A 71 32.58 9.84 3.68
CA LEU A 71 33.40 10.98 4.09
C LEU A 71 34.43 10.58 5.15
N LYS A 72 34.08 9.71 6.09
CA LYS A 72 35.02 9.17 7.09
C LYS A 72 36.15 8.38 6.43
N GLU A 73 35.84 7.58 5.42
CA GLU A 73 36.84 6.86 4.64
C GLU A 73 37.77 7.83 3.90
N VAL A 74 37.21 8.84 3.24
CA VAL A 74 37.97 9.90 2.58
C VAL A 74 38.88 10.63 3.58
N LEU A 75 38.42 10.95 4.79
CA LEU A 75 39.23 11.57 5.83
C LEU A 75 40.37 10.66 6.31
N ASN A 76 40.10 9.39 6.56
CA ASN A 76 41.12 8.41 6.97
C ASN A 76 42.22 8.27 5.93
N MET A 77 41.84 8.14 4.66
CA MET A 77 42.80 8.13 3.55
C MET A 77 43.54 9.47 3.48
N SER A 78 42.84 10.60 3.54
CA SER A 78 43.46 11.92 3.42
C SER A 78 44.52 12.15 4.49
N LYS A 79 44.24 11.78 5.73
CA LYS A 79 45.18 11.88 6.87
C LYS A 79 46.46 11.05 6.66
N GLN A 80 46.34 9.85 6.08
CA GLN A 80 47.51 9.00 5.79
C GLN A 80 48.39 9.58 4.68
N TRP A 81 47.77 10.22 3.69
CA TRP A 81 48.46 10.72 2.49
C TRP A 81 48.95 12.17 2.63
N ASP A 82 48.48 12.92 3.62
CA ASP A 82 48.74 14.36 3.75
C ASP A 82 50.24 14.68 3.81
N SER A 83 50.99 13.95 4.65
CA SER A 83 52.45 14.15 4.76
C SER A 83 53.18 13.87 3.43
N LEU A 84 52.70 12.92 2.63
CA LEU A 84 53.28 12.64 1.31
C LEU A 84 52.94 13.77 0.33
N ILE A 85 51.68 14.21 0.30
CA ILE A 85 51.22 15.28 -0.58
C ILE A 85 51.94 16.59 -0.25
N GLU A 86 52.06 16.95 1.02
CA GLU A 86 52.82 18.12 1.49
C GLU A 86 54.28 18.06 1.06
N LYS A 87 54.92 16.88 1.19
CA LYS A 87 56.31 16.70 0.72
C LYS A 87 56.41 16.88 -0.78
N ILE A 88 55.47 16.37 -1.57
CA ILE A 88 55.46 16.53 -3.03
C ILE A 88 55.23 18.00 -3.40
N ILE A 89 54.29 18.68 -2.75
CA ILE A 89 54.00 20.11 -2.98
C ILE A 89 55.21 20.97 -2.60
N LYS A 90 55.80 20.77 -1.42
CA LYS A 90 56.99 21.49 -0.94
C LYS A 90 58.19 21.25 -1.85
N HIS A 91 58.35 20.03 -2.33
CA HIS A 91 59.41 19.72 -3.29
C HIS A 91 59.19 20.46 -4.60
N LYS A 92 57.97 20.43 -5.17
CA LYS A 92 57.61 21.21 -6.35
C LYS A 92 57.88 22.71 -6.16
N SER A 93 57.55 23.28 -4.98
CA SER A 93 57.77 24.70 -4.72
C SER A 93 59.24 25.10 -4.67
N ILE A 94 60.11 24.20 -4.22
CA ILE A 94 61.58 24.41 -4.17
C ILE A 94 62.20 24.33 -5.58
N TYR A 95 61.65 23.50 -6.46
CA TYR A 95 62.19 23.23 -7.80
C TYR A 95 61.48 23.98 -8.94
N HIS A 96 60.69 25.00 -8.62
CA HIS A 96 59.92 25.83 -9.57
C HIS A 96 60.74 26.54 -10.67
N ILE A 97 62.07 26.37 -10.70
CA ILE A 97 62.99 27.06 -11.60
C ILE A 97 63.37 26.21 -12.83
N ILE A 98 63.15 24.88 -12.84
CA ILE A 98 63.62 24.02 -13.92
C ILE A 98 62.46 23.24 -14.56
N ASP A 99 62.01 23.81 -15.67
CA ASP A 99 61.16 23.27 -16.73
C ASP A 99 59.64 23.43 -16.62
N ALA A 100 59.11 24.20 -17.59
CA ALA A 100 57.71 24.52 -17.81
C ALA A 100 57.00 23.46 -18.68
N SER A 101 57.68 22.37 -19.01
CA SER A 101 57.12 21.28 -19.81
C SER A 101 56.16 20.41 -18.97
N GLU A 102 54.87 20.65 -19.15
CA GLU A 102 53.74 19.70 -19.08
C GLU A 102 53.73 18.55 -18.05
N ASN A 103 54.26 18.73 -16.84
CA ASN A 103 54.18 17.66 -15.85
C ASN A 103 52.74 17.55 -15.28
N ASN A 104 51.96 16.63 -15.85
CA ASN A 104 50.54 16.36 -15.54
C ASN A 104 50.30 16.11 -14.03
N ILE A 105 51.29 15.56 -13.33
CA ILE A 105 51.28 15.33 -11.88
C ILE A 105 51.22 16.65 -11.12
N GLY A 106 52.07 17.61 -11.51
CA GLY A 106 52.15 18.89 -10.83
C GLY A 106 50.85 19.67 -10.94
N LYS A 107 50.14 19.57 -12.07
CA LYS A 107 48.80 20.18 -12.27
C LYS A 107 47.70 19.44 -11.50
N THR A 108 47.80 18.12 -11.40
CA THR A 108 46.82 17.28 -10.69
C THR A 108 46.94 17.44 -9.18
N ILE A 109 48.16 17.39 -8.64
CA ILE A 109 48.42 17.48 -7.20
C ILE A 109 48.00 18.83 -6.63
N THR A 110 48.19 19.93 -7.37
CA THR A 110 47.72 21.27 -6.93
C THR A 110 46.20 21.39 -6.86
N LYS A 111 45.45 20.45 -7.45
CA LYS A 111 43.98 20.40 -7.39
C LYS A 111 43.47 19.45 -6.31
N VAL A 112 44.34 18.70 -5.63
CA VAL A 112 43.94 17.77 -4.57
C VAL A 112 43.67 18.57 -3.30
N THR A 113 42.49 18.37 -2.73
CA THR A 113 42.10 18.99 -1.47
C THR A 113 42.88 18.33 -0.31
N LEU A 114 43.56 19.15 0.49
CA LEU A 114 44.35 18.69 1.63
C LEU A 114 43.46 18.33 2.82
N PHE A 115 43.95 17.51 3.74
CA PHE A 115 43.17 17.06 4.90
C PHE A 115 42.55 18.22 5.72
N PRO A 116 43.26 19.32 6.06
CA PRO A 116 42.66 20.45 6.78
C PRO A 116 41.51 21.11 6.01
N GLN A 117 41.65 21.22 4.68
CA GLN A 117 40.62 21.82 3.82
C GLN A 117 39.37 20.95 3.70
N ILE A 118 39.53 19.61 3.74
CA ILE A 118 38.41 18.67 3.79
C ILE A 118 37.66 18.84 5.13
N ILE A 119 38.39 18.96 6.24
CA ILE A 119 37.81 19.20 7.57
C ILE A 119 37.02 20.51 7.59
N ASP A 120 37.60 21.60 7.08
CA ASP A 120 36.90 22.90 6.99
C ASP A 120 35.63 22.79 6.12
N SER A 121 35.71 22.09 4.99
CA SER A 121 34.55 21.91 4.10
C SER A 121 33.42 21.06 4.74
N ILE A 122 33.79 20.05 5.53
CA ILE A 122 32.83 19.24 6.31
C ILE A 122 32.20 20.10 7.42
N ASN A 123 33.01 20.87 8.15
CA ASN A 123 32.51 21.80 9.17
C ASN A 123 31.49 22.78 8.56
N ASP A 124 31.82 23.42 7.44
CA ASP A 124 30.90 24.36 6.77
C ASP A 124 29.58 23.70 6.35
N LYS A 125 29.64 22.45 5.86
CA LYS A 125 28.44 21.70 5.46
C LYS A 125 27.58 21.29 6.65
N LEU A 126 28.21 20.81 7.73
CA LEU A 126 27.50 20.43 8.95
C LEU A 126 26.90 21.66 9.65
N GLN A 127 27.58 22.81 9.61
CA GLN A 127 27.05 24.06 10.18
C GLN A 127 25.81 24.52 9.43
N LYS A 128 25.86 24.51 8.08
CA LYS A 128 24.69 24.82 7.25
C LYS A 128 23.53 23.87 7.52
N LEU A 129 23.80 22.57 7.63
CA LEU A 129 22.77 21.58 7.95
C LEU A 129 22.14 21.83 9.33
N LYS A 130 22.97 22.12 10.35
CA LYS A 130 22.51 22.50 11.68
C LYS A 130 21.60 23.72 11.62
N ASP A 131 22.04 24.78 10.94
CA ASP A 131 21.30 26.03 10.85
C ASP A 131 19.97 25.83 10.10
N GLU A 132 19.96 25.07 9.00
CA GLU A 132 18.75 24.68 8.27
C GLU A 132 17.76 23.96 9.19
N LEU A 133 18.22 22.96 9.96
CA LEU A 133 17.37 22.19 10.87
C LEU A 133 16.75 23.05 11.97
N ILE A 134 17.55 23.91 12.61
CA ILE A 134 17.10 24.76 13.72
C ILE A 134 16.08 25.80 13.26
N HIS A 135 16.28 26.40 12.08
CA HIS A 135 15.44 27.48 11.58
C HIS A 135 14.27 27.00 10.72
N GLN A 136 14.18 25.69 10.42
CA GLN A 136 13.09 25.13 9.62
C GLN A 136 11.72 25.36 10.29
N GLU A 137 10.82 26.08 9.61
CA GLU A 137 9.43 26.20 10.02
C GLU A 137 8.66 24.91 9.71
N LEU A 138 7.85 24.44 10.67
CA LEU A 138 7.04 23.24 10.49
C LEU A 138 5.74 23.51 9.73
N ILE A 139 5.18 24.72 9.85
CA ILE A 139 4.00 25.16 9.09
C ILE A 139 4.48 26.08 7.97
N ASN A 140 4.54 25.56 6.75
CA ASN A 140 5.05 26.23 5.56
C ASN A 140 4.22 25.83 4.32
N GLU A 141 4.60 26.29 3.13
CA GLU A 141 3.84 26.01 1.90
C GLU A 141 3.76 24.51 1.56
N GLU A 142 4.81 23.72 1.87
CA GLU A 142 4.81 22.27 1.65
C GLU A 142 3.89 21.56 2.64
N THR A 143 3.80 22.05 3.88
CA THR A 143 3.00 21.41 4.93
C THR A 143 1.57 21.91 5.04
N LYS A 144 1.24 23.01 4.34
CA LYS A 144 -0.15 23.45 4.09
C LYS A 144 -0.85 22.66 2.99
N SER A 145 -0.09 21.93 2.18
CA SER A 145 -0.59 21.16 1.04
C SER A 145 -1.16 19.78 1.43
N TYR A 146 -1.47 18.94 0.45
CA TYR A 146 -2.03 17.60 0.64
C TYR A 146 -1.07 16.63 1.35
N ASN A 147 -1.63 15.58 1.95
CA ASN A 147 -0.94 14.63 2.84
C ASN A 147 0.42 14.11 2.31
N LYS A 148 0.54 13.82 1.00
CA LYS A 148 1.78 13.28 0.42
C LYS A 148 2.97 14.24 0.50
N GLN A 149 2.75 15.52 0.23
CA GLN A 149 3.81 16.52 0.24
C GLN A 149 4.25 16.83 1.67
N ARG A 150 3.29 16.91 2.61
CA ARG A 150 3.56 17.07 4.03
C ARG A 150 4.32 15.88 4.63
N ASP A 151 3.93 14.65 4.31
CA ASP A 151 4.66 13.45 4.73
C ASP A 151 6.09 13.45 4.20
N GLU A 152 6.28 13.82 2.92
CA GLU A 152 7.61 13.91 2.33
C GLU A 152 8.48 14.98 2.99
N PHE A 153 7.90 16.14 3.34
CA PHE A 153 8.60 17.18 4.09
C PHE A 153 9.17 16.63 5.42
N TYR A 154 8.33 16.00 6.25
CA TYR A 154 8.78 15.45 7.53
C TYR A 154 9.78 14.30 7.36
N ARG A 155 9.63 13.48 6.33
CA ARG A 155 10.61 12.44 5.99
C ARG A 155 11.98 13.02 5.63
N GLN A 156 12.00 14.08 4.83
CA GLN A 156 13.25 14.76 4.46
C GLN A 156 13.88 15.46 5.66
N LEU A 157 13.07 16.05 6.53
CA LEU A 157 13.52 16.62 7.79
C LEU A 157 14.17 15.56 8.69
N ASN A 158 13.54 14.40 8.85
CA ASN A 158 14.09 13.27 9.60
C ASN A 158 15.41 12.78 9.00
N LYS A 159 15.50 12.62 7.67
CA LYS A 159 16.74 12.23 6.97
C LYS A 159 17.88 13.22 7.24
N LYS A 160 17.62 14.52 7.15
CA LYS A 160 18.62 15.57 7.47
C LYS A 160 19.12 15.44 8.91
N PHE A 161 18.21 15.22 9.86
CA PHE A 161 18.59 15.00 11.26
C PHE A 161 19.43 13.74 11.45
N ILE A 162 19.07 12.62 10.83
CA ILE A 162 19.85 11.36 10.87
C ILE A 162 21.28 11.60 10.34
N VAL A 163 21.42 12.35 9.24
CA VAL A 163 22.74 12.70 8.69
C VAL A 163 23.56 13.52 9.70
N LEU A 164 22.95 14.52 10.36
CA LEU A 164 23.62 15.31 11.40
C LEU A 164 24.05 14.40 12.58
N ASN A 165 23.16 13.53 13.06
CA ASN A 165 23.44 12.63 14.17
C ASN A 165 24.56 11.62 13.81
N ASN A 166 24.56 11.09 12.60
CA ASN A 166 25.61 10.19 12.13
C ASN A 166 26.98 10.89 12.08
N ALA A 167 27.05 12.22 11.95
CA ALA A 167 28.30 12.96 11.95
C ALA A 167 29.09 12.84 13.27
N LYS A 168 28.50 12.29 14.35
CA LYS A 168 29.21 11.91 15.59
C LYS A 168 30.41 10.98 15.34
N VAL A 169 30.42 10.23 14.23
CA VAL A 169 31.58 9.41 13.84
C VAL A 169 32.84 10.23 13.59
N PHE A 170 32.72 11.55 13.43
CA PHE A 170 33.84 12.46 13.25
C PHE A 170 34.44 12.99 14.57
N SER A 171 33.95 12.54 15.73
CA SER A 171 34.48 12.94 17.06
C SER A 171 35.99 12.71 17.23
N SER A 172 36.60 11.83 16.44
CA SER A 172 38.05 11.60 16.41
C SER A 172 38.86 12.62 15.58
N TYR A 173 38.20 13.59 14.95
CA TYR A 173 38.84 14.64 14.14
C TYR A 173 38.52 16.02 14.72
N ASP A 174 39.26 17.04 14.27
CA ASP A 174 39.09 18.44 14.69
C ASP A 174 37.86 19.11 14.05
N ILE A 175 36.70 18.49 14.23
CA ILE A 175 35.39 19.05 13.85
C ILE A 175 35.01 20.07 14.92
N ARG A 176 34.75 21.32 14.50
CA ARG A 176 34.46 22.44 15.40
C ARG A 176 33.04 22.41 15.96
N ILE A 177 32.16 21.69 15.31
CA ILE A 177 30.74 21.60 15.69
C ILE A 177 30.58 20.50 16.73
N ASP A 178 30.10 20.89 17.90
CA ASP A 178 29.60 19.96 18.90
C ASP A 178 28.26 19.39 18.42
N ILE A 179 28.29 18.16 17.90
CA ILE A 179 27.11 17.47 17.35
C ILE A 179 26.10 17.16 18.45
N ASP A 180 26.54 16.84 19.68
CA ASP A 180 25.62 16.56 20.80
C ASP A 180 24.91 17.84 21.23
N SER A 181 25.62 18.96 21.25
CA SER A 181 25.01 20.28 21.48
C SER A 181 24.02 20.66 20.37
N ALA A 182 24.38 20.44 19.11
CA ALA A 182 23.53 20.73 17.96
C ALA A 182 22.24 19.87 17.96
N GLU A 183 22.36 18.59 18.30
CA GLU A 183 21.21 17.70 18.47
C GLU A 183 20.26 18.21 19.55
N LYS A 184 20.79 18.57 20.72
CA LYS A 184 19.98 19.10 21.83
C LYS A 184 19.29 20.41 21.46
N GLU A 185 20.00 21.32 20.79
CA GLU A 185 19.45 22.60 20.33
C GLU A 185 18.30 22.39 19.33
N TYR A 186 18.50 21.50 18.36
CA TYR A 186 17.46 21.14 17.39
C TYR A 186 16.26 20.47 18.07
N SER A 187 16.46 19.48 18.94
CA SER A 187 15.37 18.81 19.66
C SER A 187 14.53 19.79 20.49
N ASN A 188 15.17 20.73 21.19
CA ASN A 188 14.46 21.78 21.94
C ASN A 188 13.66 22.71 21.00
N SER A 189 14.25 23.14 19.89
CA SER A 189 13.57 23.98 18.88
C SER A 189 12.35 23.25 18.28
N LEU A 190 12.53 21.97 17.97
CA LEU A 190 11.50 21.12 17.40
C LEU A 190 10.33 20.91 18.38
N GLU A 191 10.64 20.61 19.64
CA GLU A 191 9.64 20.43 20.69
C GLU A 191 8.79 21.69 20.89
N LEU A 192 9.41 22.88 20.91
CA LEU A 192 8.70 24.15 21.01
C LEU A 192 7.74 24.36 19.83
N LYS A 193 8.19 24.09 18.60
CA LYS A 193 7.36 24.25 17.39
C LYS A 193 6.18 23.27 17.39
N ILE A 194 6.38 22.02 17.82
CA ILE A 194 5.30 21.03 17.93
C ILE A 194 4.30 21.43 19.00
N LYS A 195 4.76 21.95 20.15
CA LYS A 195 3.88 22.45 21.21
C LYS A 195 2.94 23.55 20.73
N VAL A 196 3.40 24.43 19.84
CA VAL A 196 2.56 25.47 19.21
C VAL A 196 1.48 24.85 18.32
N ILE A 197 1.84 23.86 17.50
CA ILE A 197 0.88 23.13 16.64
C ILE A 197 -0.16 22.40 17.49
N TYR A 198 0.29 21.68 18.52
CA TYR A 198 -0.59 20.98 19.46
C TYR A 198 -1.56 21.93 20.16
N SER A 199 -1.04 23.05 20.69
CA SER A 199 -1.87 24.01 21.43
C SER A 199 -2.98 24.60 20.55
N SER A 200 -2.70 24.85 19.27
CA SER A 200 -3.70 25.32 18.30
C SER A 200 -4.79 24.28 18.04
N ALA A 201 -4.41 23.01 17.87
CA ALA A 201 -5.38 21.92 17.70
C ALA A 201 -6.20 21.68 18.99
N GLU A 202 -5.56 21.77 20.16
CA GLU A 202 -6.22 21.59 21.46
C GLU A 202 -7.22 22.72 21.76
N GLU A 203 -6.89 23.97 21.39
CA GLU A 203 -7.81 25.10 21.54
C GLU A 203 -9.10 24.89 20.74
N PHE A 204 -8.97 24.42 19.49
CA PHE A 204 -10.12 24.02 18.68
C PHE A 204 -10.92 22.91 19.38
N MET A 205 -10.26 21.85 19.87
CA MET A 205 -10.95 20.75 20.55
C MET A 205 -11.71 21.21 21.80
N LYS A 206 -11.16 22.17 22.56
CA LYS A 206 -11.86 22.76 23.72
C LYS A 206 -13.14 23.47 23.32
N LYS A 207 -13.18 24.13 22.16
CA LYS A 207 -14.39 24.75 21.59
C LYS A 207 -15.36 23.70 21.06
N PHE A 208 -14.87 22.77 20.23
CA PHE A 208 -15.65 21.68 19.63
C PHE A 208 -16.42 20.84 20.66
N VAL A 209 -15.76 20.47 21.77
CA VAL A 209 -16.39 19.69 22.83
C VAL A 209 -17.52 20.46 23.53
N ARG A 210 -17.45 21.79 23.58
CA ARG A 210 -18.43 22.68 24.26
C ARG A 210 -19.64 23.05 23.39
N ASP A 211 -19.81 22.47 22.20
CA ASP A 211 -20.91 22.79 21.27
C ASP A 211 -20.96 24.30 20.88
N THR A 212 -19.82 24.99 20.89
CA THR A 212 -19.75 26.36 20.38
C THR A 212 -19.82 26.37 18.86
N GLU A 213 -20.49 27.37 18.27
CA GLU A 213 -20.42 27.58 16.82
C GLU A 213 -18.95 27.75 16.38
N LEU A 214 -18.55 26.96 15.39
CA LEU A 214 -17.20 26.95 14.85
C LEU A 214 -17.23 27.55 13.44
N SER A 215 -16.36 28.53 13.21
CA SER A 215 -16.18 29.13 11.90
C SER A 215 -15.43 28.17 10.96
N LYS A 216 -15.63 28.34 9.65
CA LYS A 216 -14.86 27.61 8.63
C LYS A 216 -13.35 27.78 8.81
N SER A 217 -12.91 29.00 9.16
CA SER A 217 -11.49 29.28 9.43
C SER A 217 -10.93 28.50 10.62
N GLU A 218 -11.73 28.23 11.64
CA GLU A 218 -11.31 27.41 12.78
C GLU A 218 -11.17 25.95 12.39
N TYR A 219 -12.07 25.42 11.55
CA TYR A 219 -11.93 24.07 10.98
C TYR A 219 -10.71 23.94 10.08
N ASP A 220 -10.49 24.90 9.18
CA ASP A 220 -9.33 24.88 8.28
C ASP A 220 -8.03 24.95 9.09
N SER A 221 -8.00 25.77 10.15
CA SER A 221 -6.89 25.84 11.09
C SER A 221 -6.68 24.52 11.84
N PHE A 222 -7.74 23.91 12.40
CA PHE A 222 -7.62 22.62 13.07
C PHE A 222 -7.10 21.54 12.14
N ASN A 223 -7.69 21.44 10.95
CA ASN A 223 -7.31 20.45 9.95
C ASN A 223 -5.83 20.62 9.55
N LEU A 224 -5.35 21.85 9.39
CA LEU A 224 -3.93 22.12 9.13
C LEU A 224 -3.04 21.60 10.28
N HIS A 225 -3.33 21.99 11.53
CA HIS A 225 -2.49 21.65 12.67
C HIS A 225 -2.53 20.15 13.01
N TYR A 226 -3.73 19.57 13.06
CA TYR A 226 -3.94 18.16 13.37
C TYR A 226 -3.26 17.25 12.34
N ASN A 227 -3.43 17.54 11.05
CA ASN A 227 -2.78 16.74 10.01
C ASN A 227 -1.25 16.88 10.01
N ASN A 228 -0.71 18.03 10.40
CA ASN A 228 0.72 18.21 10.62
C ASN A 228 1.21 17.35 11.78
N MET A 229 0.45 17.26 12.87
CA MET A 229 0.78 16.36 13.97
C MET A 229 0.78 14.88 13.55
N LEU A 230 -0.20 14.45 12.74
CA LEU A 230 -0.27 13.08 12.24
C LEU A 230 0.95 12.72 11.36
N SER A 231 1.26 13.58 10.38
CA SER A 231 2.41 13.38 9.50
C SER A 231 3.73 13.42 10.28
N PHE A 232 3.83 14.30 11.28
CA PHE A 232 4.99 14.35 12.19
C PHE A 232 5.12 13.03 12.96
N LYS A 233 4.07 12.56 13.64
CA LYS A 233 4.06 11.31 14.43
C LYS A 233 4.45 10.10 13.57
N LYS A 234 4.04 10.11 12.30
CA LYS A 234 4.31 9.04 11.34
C LYS A 234 5.75 9.01 10.86
N GLU A 235 6.34 10.14 10.50
CA GLU A 235 7.63 10.18 9.76
C GLU A 235 8.85 10.53 10.64
N MET A 236 8.65 11.06 11.86
CA MET A 236 9.72 11.50 12.77
C MET A 236 9.99 10.46 13.87
N GLU A 237 10.69 9.38 13.51
CA GLU A 237 10.93 8.21 14.37
C GLU A 237 11.63 8.54 15.71
N PHE A 238 12.61 9.45 15.74
CA PHE A 238 13.39 9.76 16.95
C PHE A 238 12.65 10.69 17.94
N ALA A 239 11.65 11.44 17.46
CA ALA A 239 10.87 12.36 18.28
C ALA A 239 9.57 11.71 18.81
N ALA A 240 9.18 10.57 18.24
CA ALA A 240 8.00 9.80 18.67
C ALA A 240 8.20 9.04 20.00
N THR A 241 9.44 8.88 20.46
CA THR A 241 9.78 8.16 21.69
C THR A 241 9.66 8.99 22.98
N ASP A 242 9.63 10.32 22.88
CA ASP A 242 9.28 11.17 24.03
C ASP A 242 7.77 11.46 24.01
N ASN A 243 7.10 11.22 25.14
CA ASN A 243 5.66 11.29 25.43
C ASN A 243 4.92 12.61 25.09
N ASN A 244 5.45 13.47 24.23
CA ASN A 244 5.03 14.85 24.07
C ASN A 244 3.99 15.11 22.98
N ILE A 245 3.74 14.17 22.05
CA ILE A 245 2.73 14.38 21.00
C ILE A 245 1.47 13.59 21.32
N LYS A 246 0.59 14.23 22.07
CA LYS A 246 -0.69 13.67 22.49
C LYS A 246 -1.76 13.72 21.38
N VAL A 247 -1.42 13.25 20.18
CA VAL A 247 -2.41 13.08 19.09
C VAL A 247 -3.59 12.25 19.59
N ASP A 248 -3.29 11.18 20.33
CA ASP A 248 -4.28 10.22 20.82
C ASP A 248 -5.27 10.88 21.82
N GLU A 249 -4.86 11.94 22.52
CA GLU A 249 -5.76 12.72 23.39
C GLU A 249 -6.75 13.57 22.57
N ILE A 250 -6.31 14.12 21.43
CA ILE A 250 -7.19 14.84 20.49
C ILE A 250 -8.18 13.85 19.86
N ASP A 251 -7.70 12.70 19.40
CA ASP A 251 -8.52 11.64 18.80
C ASP A 251 -9.60 11.17 19.79
N SER A 252 -9.20 10.84 21.02
CA SER A 252 -10.13 10.40 22.06
C SER A 252 -11.23 11.45 22.34
N LYS A 253 -10.88 12.75 22.41
CA LYS A 253 -11.86 13.83 22.59
C LYS A 253 -12.80 13.96 21.38
N PHE A 254 -12.27 13.82 20.17
CA PHE A 254 -13.05 13.93 18.93
C PHE A 254 -14.04 12.79 18.80
N PHE A 255 -13.58 11.55 18.90
CA PHE A 255 -14.43 10.36 18.81
C PHE A 255 -15.41 10.27 19.97
N GLY A 256 -15.02 10.65 21.19
CA GLY A 256 -15.95 10.73 22.32
C GLY A 256 -17.10 11.71 22.08
N LYS A 257 -16.84 12.83 21.39
CA LYS A 257 -17.90 13.79 21.01
C LYS A 257 -18.81 13.23 19.90
N ILE A 258 -18.24 12.55 18.91
CA ILE A 258 -19.01 11.86 17.87
C ILE A 258 -19.94 10.83 18.48
N GLN A 259 -19.47 9.99 19.40
CA GLN A 259 -20.31 9.00 20.09
C GLN A 259 -21.48 9.64 20.86
N ILE A 260 -21.27 10.82 21.46
CA ILE A 260 -22.34 11.58 22.10
C ILE A 260 -23.38 12.03 21.07
N TRP A 261 -22.94 12.53 19.91
CA TRP A 261 -23.85 12.93 18.83
C TRP A 261 -24.56 11.75 18.20
N GLU A 262 -23.88 10.63 18.00
CA GLU A 262 -24.48 9.36 17.57
C GLU A 262 -25.59 8.99 18.52
N LYS A 263 -25.31 8.90 19.83
CA LYS A 263 -26.32 8.59 20.86
C LYS A 263 -27.51 9.56 20.87
N LYS A 264 -27.27 10.86 20.66
CA LYS A 264 -28.35 11.86 20.54
C LYS A 264 -29.21 11.59 19.31
N ILE A 265 -28.57 11.29 18.17
CA ILE A 265 -29.25 10.89 16.94
C ILE A 265 -30.05 9.60 17.21
N GLU A 266 -29.54 8.60 17.94
CA GLU A 266 -30.32 7.41 18.30
C GLU A 266 -31.60 7.74 19.07
N THR A 267 -31.51 8.68 20.03
CA THR A 267 -32.67 9.10 20.83
C THR A 267 -33.67 9.94 20.03
N GLU A 268 -33.19 10.73 19.06
CA GLU A 268 -34.03 11.53 18.16
C GLU A 268 -34.56 10.71 16.96
N ILE A 269 -33.97 9.55 16.63
CA ILE A 269 -34.46 8.62 15.59
C ILE A 269 -35.75 7.88 16.01
N GLN A 270 -36.13 7.96 17.29
CA GLN A 270 -37.47 7.54 17.73
C GLN A 270 -38.58 8.54 17.37
N ASP A 271 -38.24 9.66 16.72
CA ASP A 271 -39.19 10.71 16.34
C ASP A 271 -39.88 10.40 14.99
N GLU A 272 -41.15 10.80 14.86
CA GLU A 272 -42.10 10.38 13.81
C GLU A 272 -41.73 10.79 12.36
N THR A 273 -40.58 11.45 12.13
CA THR A 273 -40.29 12.20 10.89
C THR A 273 -39.30 11.55 9.93
N ASP A 274 -38.77 10.34 10.20
CA ASP A 274 -37.84 9.58 9.34
C ASP A 274 -36.53 10.30 8.92
N ILE A 275 -36.33 11.58 9.26
CA ILE A 275 -35.15 12.37 8.88
C ILE A 275 -33.86 11.79 9.47
N GLY A 276 -33.87 11.39 10.74
CA GLY A 276 -32.72 10.76 11.38
C GLY A 276 -32.34 9.42 10.73
N GLN A 277 -33.33 8.63 10.30
CA GLN A 277 -33.08 7.38 9.57
C GLN A 277 -32.45 7.65 8.21
N ASN A 278 -32.89 8.70 7.50
CA ASN A 278 -32.31 9.09 6.21
C ASN A 278 -30.85 9.56 6.36
N ILE A 279 -30.53 10.36 7.39
CA ILE A 279 -29.14 10.79 7.64
C ILE A 279 -28.22 9.60 7.91
N VAL A 280 -28.68 8.64 8.71
CA VAL A 280 -27.93 7.41 9.04
C VAL A 280 -27.80 6.46 7.84
N ALA A 281 -28.83 6.38 6.99
CA ALA A 281 -28.80 5.56 5.78
C ALA A 281 -27.89 6.14 4.68
N ASP A 282 -27.89 7.47 4.51
CA ASP A 282 -27.23 8.13 3.38
C ASP A 282 -25.75 8.44 3.63
N HIS A 283 -25.34 8.57 4.90
CA HIS A 283 -23.98 9.01 5.21
C HIS A 283 -23.03 7.84 5.52
N LYS A 284 -21.91 7.76 4.79
CA LYS A 284 -20.91 6.68 4.91
C LYS A 284 -20.36 6.50 6.34
N ALA A 285 -20.26 7.58 7.10
CA ALA A 285 -19.76 7.57 8.48
C ALA A 285 -20.62 6.69 9.42
N PHE A 286 -21.93 6.56 9.16
CA PHE A 286 -22.83 5.78 9.99
C PHE A 286 -23.06 4.34 9.48
N GLN A 287 -22.35 3.90 8.43
CA GLN A 287 -22.58 2.57 7.86
C GLN A 287 -22.34 1.42 8.85
N GLY A 288 -21.31 1.52 9.69
CA GLY A 288 -21.05 0.53 10.74
C GLY A 288 -22.17 0.49 11.78
N TYR A 289 -22.66 1.66 12.17
CA TYR A 289 -23.77 1.80 13.11
C TYR A 289 -25.10 1.27 12.53
N SER A 290 -25.44 1.64 11.30
CA SER A 290 -26.60 1.11 10.56
C SER A 290 -26.59 -0.41 10.49
N LEU A 291 -25.40 -1.00 10.25
CA LEU A 291 -25.20 -2.44 10.24
C LEU A 291 -25.41 -3.07 11.62
N SER A 292 -24.89 -2.45 12.68
CA SER A 292 -25.12 -2.87 14.07
C SER A 292 -26.61 -2.90 14.40
N LEU A 293 -27.33 -1.80 14.15
CA LEU A 293 -28.77 -1.72 14.37
C LEU A 293 -29.55 -2.77 13.56
N PHE A 294 -29.18 -2.99 12.30
CA PHE A 294 -29.81 -4.00 11.47
C PHE A 294 -29.61 -5.40 12.05
N ASN A 295 -28.39 -5.75 12.46
CA ASN A 295 -28.09 -7.03 13.07
C ASN A 295 -28.84 -7.24 14.39
N GLU A 296 -28.91 -6.22 15.26
CA GLU A 296 -29.68 -6.30 16.51
C GLU A 296 -31.19 -6.48 16.28
N LYS A 297 -31.76 -5.77 15.30
CA LYS A 297 -33.17 -5.91 14.94
C LYS A 297 -33.47 -7.29 14.36
N THR A 298 -32.57 -7.84 13.53
CA THR A 298 -32.78 -9.11 12.83
C THR A 298 -32.44 -10.34 13.66
N GLN A 299 -31.57 -10.24 14.67
CA GLN A 299 -31.30 -11.35 15.62
C GLN A 299 -32.56 -11.84 16.35
N LYS A 300 -33.62 -11.03 16.44
CA LYS A 300 -34.93 -11.44 16.99
C LYS A 300 -35.65 -12.49 16.13
N HIS A 301 -35.31 -12.62 14.85
CA HIS A 301 -35.96 -13.50 13.88
C HIS A 301 -35.06 -14.66 13.41
N GLY A 302 -34.53 -15.43 14.36
CA GLY A 302 -33.69 -16.61 14.08
C GLY A 302 -34.42 -17.75 13.35
N ILE A 303 -33.73 -18.89 13.19
CA ILE A 303 -34.21 -20.03 12.38
C ILE A 303 -35.59 -20.56 12.80
N GLU A 304 -35.89 -20.61 14.11
CA GLU A 304 -37.21 -21.07 14.58
C GLU A 304 -38.33 -20.17 14.06
N TYR A 305 -38.12 -18.86 14.11
CA TYR A 305 -39.08 -17.88 13.59
C TYR A 305 -39.25 -18.04 12.08
N VAL A 306 -38.16 -18.15 11.34
CA VAL A 306 -38.21 -18.33 9.88
C VAL A 306 -38.97 -19.60 9.50
N LEU A 307 -38.68 -20.73 10.14
CA LEU A 307 -39.35 -22.00 9.84
C LEU A 307 -40.81 -22.01 10.28
N ALA A 308 -41.18 -21.25 11.32
CA ALA A 308 -42.56 -21.10 11.75
C ALA A 308 -43.39 -20.27 10.75
N ASN A 309 -42.79 -19.23 10.16
CA ASN A 309 -43.51 -18.26 9.32
C ASN A 309 -43.36 -18.50 7.81
N ILE A 310 -42.43 -19.35 7.38
CA ILE A 310 -42.32 -19.72 5.96
C ILE A 310 -43.56 -20.52 5.51
N THR A 311 -44.14 -20.06 4.40
CA THR A 311 -45.34 -20.62 3.75
C THR A 311 -44.99 -21.16 2.36
N GLY A 312 -45.92 -21.89 1.73
CA GLY A 312 -45.75 -22.50 0.41
C GLY A 312 -45.44 -24.00 0.45
N ASP A 313 -45.03 -24.55 -0.68
CA ASP A 313 -44.67 -25.97 -0.82
C ASP A 313 -43.30 -26.20 -0.17
N ILE A 314 -43.27 -26.77 1.03
CA ILE A 314 -42.03 -27.06 1.76
C ILE A 314 -42.06 -28.53 2.10
N SER A 315 -41.08 -29.27 1.56
CA SER A 315 -41.05 -30.73 1.69
C SER A 315 -40.68 -31.16 3.11
N ASP A 316 -39.61 -30.59 3.69
CA ASP A 316 -39.12 -31.00 5.00
C ASP A 316 -38.45 -29.85 5.79
N LYS A 317 -39.23 -29.22 6.69
CA LYS A 317 -38.74 -28.19 7.61
C LYS A 317 -37.68 -28.72 8.59
N THR A 318 -37.72 -30.00 8.95
CA THR A 318 -36.75 -30.62 9.88
C THR A 318 -35.39 -30.76 9.20
N ARG A 319 -35.38 -31.20 7.93
CA ARG A 319 -34.17 -31.27 7.11
C ARG A 319 -33.57 -29.89 6.91
N LEU A 320 -34.37 -28.87 6.58
CA LEU A 320 -33.89 -27.47 6.48
C LEU A 320 -33.23 -26.99 7.76
N LYS A 321 -33.87 -27.21 8.90
CA LYS A 321 -33.33 -26.84 10.22
C LYS A 321 -31.98 -27.48 10.48
N ARG A 322 -31.86 -28.80 10.21
CA ARG A 322 -30.60 -29.54 10.38
C ARG A 322 -29.50 -28.97 9.50
N ARG A 323 -29.79 -28.74 8.22
CA ARG A 323 -28.83 -28.19 7.24
C ARG A 323 -28.42 -26.76 7.58
N TYR A 324 -29.36 -25.96 8.09
CA TYR A 324 -29.07 -24.62 8.58
C TYR A 324 -28.12 -24.65 9.78
N ASN A 325 -28.35 -25.56 10.73
CA ASN A 325 -27.45 -25.71 11.87
C ASN A 325 -26.04 -26.20 11.46
N GLU A 326 -25.94 -27.07 10.45
CA GLU A 326 -24.66 -27.46 9.85
C GLU A 326 -23.92 -26.25 9.28
N PHE A 327 -24.63 -25.41 8.51
CA PHE A 327 -24.13 -24.15 7.98
C PHE A 327 -23.66 -23.22 9.10
N CYS A 328 -24.50 -22.92 10.10
CA CYS A 328 -24.17 -21.97 11.17
C CYS A 328 -22.93 -22.40 11.94
N ARG A 329 -22.86 -23.68 12.35
CA ARG A 329 -21.71 -24.21 13.09
C ARG A 329 -20.41 -23.99 12.31
N LYS A 330 -20.42 -24.26 11.01
CA LYS A 330 -19.23 -24.08 10.18
C LYS A 330 -18.91 -22.62 9.91
N TYR A 331 -19.93 -21.80 9.64
CA TYR A 331 -19.76 -20.36 9.43
C TYR A 331 -19.12 -19.69 10.66
N ASP A 332 -19.64 -19.97 11.86
CA ASP A 332 -19.12 -19.42 13.12
C ASP A 332 -17.67 -19.86 13.38
N GLU A 333 -17.35 -21.13 13.09
CA GLU A 333 -15.99 -21.67 13.16
C GLU A 333 -15.03 -20.91 12.24
N LEU A 334 -15.42 -20.70 10.99
CA LEU A 334 -14.60 -20.03 9.98
C LEU A 334 -14.42 -18.54 10.29
N VAL A 335 -15.50 -17.82 10.59
CA VAL A 335 -15.42 -16.39 10.97
C VAL A 335 -14.52 -16.24 12.19
N LYS A 336 -14.73 -17.02 13.26
CA LYS A 336 -13.89 -16.96 14.47
C LYS A 336 -12.42 -17.24 14.18
N ARG A 337 -12.12 -18.17 13.26
CA ARG A 337 -10.74 -18.53 12.90
C ARG A 337 -10.03 -17.42 12.14
N TYR A 338 -10.74 -16.75 11.23
CA TYR A 338 -10.17 -15.78 10.29
C TYR A 338 -10.47 -14.31 10.63
N LEU A 339 -11.23 -14.00 11.66
CA LEU A 339 -11.51 -12.61 12.05
C LEU A 339 -10.32 -12.01 12.81
N LYS A 340 -9.27 -11.62 12.08
CA LYS A 340 -8.05 -10.98 12.61
C LYS A 340 -7.52 -9.92 11.64
N PRO A 341 -6.88 -8.84 12.12
CA PRO A 341 -6.25 -7.87 11.25
C PRO A 341 -5.19 -8.53 10.36
N SER A 342 -5.20 -8.21 9.06
CA SER A 342 -4.18 -8.63 8.08
C SER A 342 -4.02 -10.15 7.87
N ILE A 343 -5.04 -10.97 8.15
CA ILE A 343 -4.97 -12.40 7.83
C ILE A 343 -5.20 -12.65 6.33
N SER A 344 -4.43 -13.56 5.73
CA SER A 344 -4.72 -14.04 4.38
C SER A 344 -5.95 -14.95 4.38
N LEU A 345 -6.83 -14.75 3.39
CA LEU A 345 -8.02 -15.57 3.16
C LEU A 345 -7.77 -16.70 2.13
N ASP A 346 -6.53 -16.88 1.66
CA ASP A 346 -6.19 -17.84 0.60
C ASP A 346 -6.58 -19.27 0.95
N GLN A 347 -6.35 -19.68 2.22
CA GLN A 347 -6.73 -21.02 2.68
C GLN A 347 -8.26 -21.20 2.68
N LEU A 348 -9.01 -20.19 3.11
CA LEU A 348 -10.48 -20.25 3.12
C LEU A 348 -11.03 -20.40 1.69
N ILE A 349 -10.43 -19.67 0.75
CA ILE A 349 -10.76 -19.74 -0.69
C ILE A 349 -10.42 -21.13 -1.25
N ALA A 350 -9.24 -21.67 -0.93
CA ALA A 350 -8.81 -22.99 -1.38
C ALA A 350 -9.73 -24.09 -0.85
N ASP A 351 -10.11 -24.03 0.42
CA ASP A 351 -11.02 -24.98 1.05
C ASP A 351 -12.40 -24.95 0.38
N ALA A 352 -12.93 -23.76 0.08
CA ALA A 352 -14.20 -23.60 -0.64
C ALA A 352 -14.18 -24.28 -2.03
N LYS A 353 -13.09 -24.10 -2.79
CA LYS A 353 -12.91 -24.74 -4.10
C LYS A 353 -12.76 -26.26 -3.98
N LEU A 354 -12.05 -26.73 -2.96
CA LEU A 354 -11.82 -28.16 -2.72
C LEU A 354 -13.10 -28.92 -2.35
N LEU A 355 -14.05 -28.28 -1.67
CA LEU A 355 -15.35 -28.90 -1.35
C LEU A 355 -16.12 -29.32 -2.60
N VAL A 356 -16.07 -28.50 -3.64
CA VAL A 356 -16.72 -28.84 -4.90
C VAL A 356 -15.97 -29.97 -5.61
N GLY A 357 -14.65 -29.89 -5.68
CA GLY A 357 -13.82 -30.86 -6.39
C GLY A 357 -13.95 -30.71 -7.91
N ASP A 358 -13.79 -31.80 -8.65
CA ASP A 358 -13.80 -31.79 -10.12
C ASP A 358 -15.21 -31.88 -10.75
N VAL A 359 -16.26 -31.48 -10.03
CA VAL A 359 -17.64 -31.48 -10.54
C VAL A 359 -17.74 -30.54 -11.73
N LYS A 360 -18.24 -31.05 -12.86
CA LYS A 360 -18.46 -30.28 -14.09
C LYS A 360 -19.89 -30.48 -14.57
N GLN A 361 -20.58 -29.38 -14.83
CA GLN A 361 -21.97 -29.39 -15.29
C GLN A 361 -21.98 -29.15 -16.78
N GLN A 362 -22.16 -30.20 -17.57
CA GLN A 362 -22.18 -30.11 -19.03
C GLN A 362 -23.62 -29.93 -19.51
N SER A 363 -23.81 -29.26 -20.66
CA SER A 363 -25.13 -28.86 -21.16
C SER A 363 -26.14 -29.99 -21.37
N ASP A 364 -25.67 -31.21 -21.55
CA ASP A 364 -26.43 -32.44 -21.83
C ASP A 364 -26.47 -33.39 -20.63
N GLN A 365 -25.69 -33.14 -19.59
CA GLN A 365 -25.58 -33.98 -18.39
C GLN A 365 -25.39 -33.08 -17.16
N ILE A 366 -26.52 -32.72 -16.54
CA ILE A 366 -26.52 -32.05 -15.23
C ILE A 366 -26.50 -33.12 -14.15
N GLU A 367 -25.45 -33.11 -13.34
CA GLU A 367 -25.35 -33.94 -12.14
C GLU A 367 -25.81 -33.11 -10.95
N TRP A 368 -26.99 -33.40 -10.39
CA TRP A 368 -27.50 -32.71 -9.20
C TRP A 368 -28.09 -33.69 -8.19
N ASP A 369 -27.20 -34.53 -7.66
CA ASP A 369 -27.55 -35.63 -6.77
C ASP A 369 -27.49 -35.25 -5.27
N THR A 370 -27.80 -36.23 -4.42
CA THR A 370 -27.70 -36.09 -2.97
C THR A 370 -26.27 -35.74 -2.52
N SER A 371 -25.22 -36.16 -3.24
CA SER A 371 -23.82 -35.88 -2.91
C SER A 371 -23.52 -34.38 -3.01
N ILE A 372 -23.96 -33.74 -4.10
CA ILE A 372 -23.85 -32.29 -4.28
C ILE A 372 -24.68 -31.55 -3.24
N GLN A 373 -25.93 -31.96 -3.02
CA GLN A 373 -26.81 -31.36 -2.02
C GLN A 373 -26.21 -31.40 -0.60
N ASN A 374 -25.50 -32.48 -0.26
CA ASN A 374 -24.83 -32.62 1.04
C ASN A 374 -23.68 -31.64 1.25
N LYS A 375 -23.04 -31.16 0.18
CA LYS A 375 -21.90 -30.21 0.25
C LYS A 375 -22.36 -28.76 0.41
N ILE A 376 -23.59 -28.44 0.02
CA ILE A 376 -24.09 -27.06 -0.05
C ILE A 376 -24.06 -26.31 1.29
N PRO A 377 -24.48 -26.88 2.45
CA PRO A 377 -24.41 -26.15 3.71
C PRO A 377 -22.99 -25.72 4.08
N GLU A 378 -22.02 -26.61 3.87
CA GLU A 378 -20.62 -26.33 4.17
C GLU A 378 -20.02 -25.33 3.17
N LEU A 379 -20.32 -25.47 1.88
CA LEU A 379 -19.87 -24.52 0.87
C LEU A 379 -20.46 -23.12 1.09
N ALA A 380 -21.76 -23.03 1.39
CA ALA A 380 -22.42 -21.78 1.74
C ALA A 380 -21.74 -21.12 2.95
N ALA A 381 -21.35 -21.90 3.96
CA ALA A 381 -20.62 -21.39 5.13
C ALA A 381 -19.28 -20.77 4.76
N HIS A 382 -18.53 -21.37 3.83
CA HIS A 382 -17.27 -20.80 3.33
C HIS A 382 -17.49 -19.50 2.55
N ILE A 383 -18.48 -19.48 1.66
CA ILE A 383 -18.81 -18.30 0.85
C ILE A 383 -19.26 -17.13 1.75
N PHE A 384 -20.14 -17.39 2.71
CA PHE A 384 -20.61 -16.35 3.62
C PHE A 384 -19.52 -15.90 4.60
N ALA A 385 -18.68 -16.81 5.11
CA ALA A 385 -17.54 -16.41 5.93
C ALA A 385 -16.59 -15.50 5.14
N LEU A 386 -16.29 -15.85 3.88
CA LEU A 386 -15.46 -15.04 3.00
C LEU A 386 -16.09 -13.65 2.76
N TRP A 387 -17.38 -13.60 2.46
CA TRP A 387 -18.13 -12.35 2.27
C TRP A 387 -18.10 -11.47 3.53
N THR A 388 -18.35 -12.05 4.72
CA THR A 388 -18.27 -11.34 6.00
C THR A 388 -16.89 -10.76 6.25
N LEU A 389 -15.83 -11.58 6.06
CA LEU A 389 -14.45 -11.20 6.34
C LEU A 389 -13.93 -10.13 5.37
N GLN A 390 -14.30 -10.20 4.09
CA GLN A 390 -13.96 -9.18 3.09
C GLN A 390 -14.58 -7.80 3.40
N ASN A 391 -15.66 -7.77 4.19
CA ASN A 391 -16.37 -6.55 4.56
C ASN A 391 -16.20 -6.17 6.04
N ALA A 392 -15.27 -6.81 6.77
CA ALA A 392 -15.06 -6.60 8.19
C ALA A 392 -14.32 -5.28 8.55
N ARG A 393 -14.20 -4.31 7.63
CA ARG A 393 -13.48 -3.04 7.90
C ARG A 393 -14.01 -2.32 9.15
N HIS A 394 -15.34 -2.23 9.24
CA HIS A 394 -16.04 -1.52 10.32
C HIS A 394 -15.89 -2.24 11.66
N TYR A 395 -15.68 -3.56 11.63
CA TYR A 395 -15.35 -4.33 12.82
C TYR A 395 -13.98 -3.91 13.37
N PHE A 396 -12.97 -3.65 12.53
CA PHE A 396 -11.62 -3.29 12.99
C PHE A 396 -11.45 -1.81 13.33
N GLU A 397 -12.32 -0.93 12.84
CA GLU A 397 -12.23 0.53 13.07
C GLU A 397 -12.70 0.96 14.49
N ASP A 398 -13.50 0.14 15.18
CA ASP A 398 -14.18 0.53 16.43
C ASP A 398 -13.69 -0.28 17.65
N ASP A 399 -12.60 0.15 18.30
CA ASP A 399 -11.93 -0.56 19.41
C ASP A 399 -12.62 -0.40 20.79
N GLY A 400 -13.79 0.25 20.87
CA GLY A 400 -14.41 0.66 22.15
C GLY A 400 -15.86 0.22 22.42
N VAL A 401 -16.53 -0.52 21.54
CA VAL A 401 -17.99 -0.79 21.64
C VAL A 401 -18.29 -2.18 22.26
N GLU A 402 -19.22 -2.23 23.21
CA GLU A 402 -19.61 -3.44 23.97
C GLU A 402 -20.20 -4.61 23.14
N ASN A 403 -20.45 -4.43 21.84
CA ASN A 403 -20.99 -5.48 20.96
C ASN A 403 -20.36 -5.50 19.56
N ARG A 404 -19.03 -5.52 19.47
CA ARG A 404 -18.28 -5.43 18.20
C ARG A 404 -18.74 -6.39 17.10
N ASN A 405 -19.26 -7.57 17.46
CA ASN A 405 -19.78 -8.56 16.49
C ASN A 405 -21.00 -8.07 15.70
N SER A 406 -21.76 -7.11 16.21
CA SER A 406 -22.89 -6.50 15.48
C SER A 406 -22.43 -5.67 14.28
N TYR A 407 -21.14 -5.34 14.17
CA TYR A 407 -20.58 -4.58 13.04
C TYR A 407 -20.13 -5.46 11.87
N LEU A 408 -20.33 -6.78 11.96
CA LEU A 408 -20.04 -7.70 10.86
C LEU A 408 -21.26 -7.82 9.93
N LEU A 409 -21.02 -7.88 8.62
CA LEU A 409 -22.07 -8.30 7.69
C LEU A 409 -22.29 -9.80 7.86
N GLN A 410 -23.47 -10.20 8.35
CA GLN A 410 -23.81 -11.59 8.61
C GLN A 410 -25.05 -11.99 7.80
N PRO A 411 -25.12 -13.23 7.29
CA PRO A 411 -26.31 -13.70 6.62
C PRO A 411 -27.45 -13.93 7.61
N HIS A 412 -28.65 -13.48 7.24
CA HIS A 412 -29.86 -13.77 8.01
C HIS A 412 -30.36 -15.19 7.75
N ALA A 413 -31.01 -15.81 8.74
CA ALA A 413 -31.56 -17.17 8.60
C ALA A 413 -32.48 -17.33 7.38
N ALA A 414 -33.31 -16.32 7.10
CA ALA A 414 -34.21 -16.32 5.95
C ALA A 414 -33.46 -16.37 4.60
N GLN A 415 -32.29 -15.73 4.49
CA GLN A 415 -31.47 -15.75 3.27
C GLN A 415 -30.93 -17.15 3.03
N ILE A 416 -30.37 -17.78 4.07
CA ILE A 416 -29.83 -19.15 3.96
C ILE A 416 -30.93 -20.16 3.61
N ILE A 417 -32.08 -20.07 4.26
CA ILE A 417 -33.22 -20.95 3.94
C ILE A 417 -33.71 -20.72 2.51
N SER A 418 -33.72 -19.48 2.03
CA SER A 418 -34.06 -19.17 0.63
C SER A 418 -33.07 -19.81 -0.34
N ILE A 419 -31.77 -19.71 -0.09
CA ILE A 419 -30.73 -20.37 -0.90
C ILE A 419 -30.95 -21.88 -0.91
N PHE A 420 -31.17 -22.49 0.25
CA PHE A 420 -31.42 -23.92 0.37
C PHE A 420 -32.66 -24.39 -0.40
N ARG A 421 -33.74 -23.60 -0.36
CA ARG A 421 -34.94 -23.87 -1.15
C ARG A 421 -34.66 -23.75 -2.65
N MET A 422 -33.96 -22.71 -3.12
CA MET A 422 -33.61 -22.56 -4.55
C MET A 422 -32.78 -23.72 -5.05
N LEU A 423 -31.93 -24.29 -4.20
CA LEU A 423 -31.01 -25.38 -4.53
C LEU A 423 -31.56 -26.79 -4.23
N GLY A 424 -32.81 -26.90 -3.77
CA GLY A 424 -33.50 -28.17 -3.53
C GLY A 424 -33.04 -28.95 -2.29
N ILE A 425 -32.48 -28.28 -1.28
CA ILE A 425 -31.88 -28.92 -0.10
C ILE A 425 -32.88 -29.60 0.84
N ASP A 426 -34.14 -29.20 0.79
CA ASP A 426 -35.25 -29.76 1.57
C ASP A 426 -36.02 -30.86 0.84
N ASP A 427 -35.78 -31.06 -0.46
CA ASP A 427 -36.41 -32.11 -1.26
C ASP A 427 -35.49 -33.34 -1.33
N THR A 428 -36.08 -34.51 -1.55
CA THR A 428 -35.36 -35.77 -1.83
C THR A 428 -35.10 -35.98 -3.32
N LYS A 429 -35.64 -35.12 -4.18
CA LYS A 429 -35.40 -35.18 -5.63
C LYS A 429 -33.93 -34.87 -5.96
N GLU A 430 -33.31 -35.76 -6.72
CA GLU A 430 -31.95 -35.64 -7.25
C GLU A 430 -31.94 -34.86 -8.57
N GLN A 431 -32.53 -33.67 -8.55
CA GLN A 431 -32.52 -32.73 -9.68
C GLN A 431 -32.63 -31.30 -9.17
N LEU A 432 -32.06 -30.35 -9.92
CA LEU A 432 -32.26 -28.93 -9.65
C LEU A 432 -33.64 -28.51 -10.19
N SER A 433 -34.58 -28.20 -9.30
CA SER A 433 -35.93 -27.78 -9.68
C SER A 433 -36.03 -26.27 -9.90
N TYR A 434 -36.99 -25.86 -10.71
CA TYR A 434 -37.40 -24.46 -10.79
C TYR A 434 -38.13 -24.09 -9.49
N ASN A 435 -37.65 -23.05 -8.83
CA ASN A 435 -38.21 -22.58 -7.57
C ASN A 435 -38.53 -21.08 -7.67
N LEU A 436 -39.67 -20.67 -7.11
CA LEU A 436 -40.04 -19.28 -6.92
C LEU A 436 -40.02 -19.00 -5.42
N ILE A 437 -39.25 -18.00 -5.00
CA ILE A 437 -39.16 -17.60 -3.60
C ILE A 437 -39.51 -16.12 -3.48
N GLN A 438 -40.46 -15.83 -2.60
CA GLN A 438 -40.80 -14.48 -2.22
C GLN A 438 -39.97 -14.05 -1.01
N ILE A 439 -39.14 -13.02 -1.19
CA ILE A 439 -38.41 -12.36 -0.12
C ILE A 439 -38.88 -10.91 -0.11
N GLU A 440 -39.41 -10.46 1.03
CA GLU A 440 -39.89 -9.10 1.19
C GLU A 440 -38.76 -8.06 1.03
N THR A 441 -39.13 -6.83 0.70
CA THR A 441 -38.19 -5.70 0.57
C THR A 441 -37.39 -5.54 1.86
N GLY A 442 -36.06 -5.38 1.72
CA GLY A 442 -35.15 -5.32 2.87
C GLY A 442 -34.72 -6.69 3.42
N GLY A 443 -35.29 -7.81 2.95
CA GLY A 443 -34.89 -9.17 3.37
C GLY A 443 -33.52 -9.63 2.82
N GLY A 444 -32.93 -8.86 1.90
CA GLY A 444 -31.63 -9.16 1.30
C GLY A 444 -31.67 -10.10 0.11
N LYS A 445 -32.56 -9.82 -0.85
CA LYS A 445 -32.64 -10.49 -2.16
C LYS A 445 -31.29 -10.54 -2.88
N SER A 446 -30.60 -9.39 -2.96
CA SER A 446 -29.29 -9.28 -3.58
C SER A 446 -28.25 -10.22 -2.96
N VAL A 447 -28.25 -10.37 -1.64
CA VAL A 447 -27.34 -11.29 -0.92
C VAL A 447 -27.65 -12.74 -1.26
N THR A 448 -28.94 -13.08 -1.27
CA THR A 448 -29.42 -14.42 -1.62
C THR A 448 -29.02 -14.80 -3.05
N LEU A 449 -29.19 -13.88 -4.02
CA LEU A 449 -28.81 -14.10 -5.42
C LEU A 449 -27.29 -14.19 -5.60
N GLY A 450 -26.52 -13.27 -5.04
CA GLY A 450 -25.05 -13.26 -5.17
C GLY A 450 -24.39 -14.52 -4.60
N ALA A 451 -24.85 -14.99 -3.43
CA ALA A 451 -24.37 -16.22 -2.83
C ALA A 451 -24.79 -17.46 -3.64
N THR A 452 -26.03 -17.52 -4.12
CA THR A 452 -26.52 -18.63 -4.95
C THR A 452 -25.76 -18.71 -6.27
N ALA A 453 -25.51 -17.57 -6.91
CA ALA A 453 -24.71 -17.49 -8.13
C ALA A 453 -23.28 -17.99 -7.90
N SER A 454 -22.68 -17.65 -6.76
CA SER A 454 -21.35 -18.14 -6.38
C SER A 454 -21.32 -19.66 -6.20
N ILE A 455 -22.32 -20.23 -5.51
CA ILE A 455 -22.44 -21.68 -5.30
C ILE A 455 -22.56 -22.41 -6.64
N LEU A 456 -23.50 -21.98 -7.49
CA LEU A 456 -23.74 -22.60 -8.79
C LEU A 456 -22.53 -22.46 -9.73
N ALA A 457 -21.89 -21.30 -9.76
CA ALA A 457 -20.70 -21.09 -10.58
C ALA A 457 -19.52 -21.95 -10.13
N LEU A 458 -19.35 -22.17 -8.81
CA LEU A 458 -18.35 -23.12 -8.31
C LEU A 458 -18.68 -24.56 -8.73
N PHE A 459 -19.95 -24.96 -8.70
CA PHE A 459 -20.40 -26.28 -9.16
C PHE A 459 -20.32 -26.49 -10.68
N GLY A 460 -19.86 -25.52 -11.47
CA GLY A 460 -19.65 -25.73 -12.90
C GLY A 460 -20.74 -25.14 -13.81
N PHE A 461 -21.67 -24.33 -13.30
CA PHE A 461 -22.66 -23.63 -14.12
C PHE A 461 -22.19 -22.27 -14.63
N ASP A 462 -22.67 -21.82 -15.78
CA ASP A 462 -22.71 -20.39 -16.14
C ASP A 462 -24.02 -19.80 -15.61
N VAL A 463 -23.94 -18.74 -14.80
CA VAL A 463 -25.10 -18.17 -14.10
C VAL A 463 -25.43 -16.80 -14.67
N CYS A 464 -26.65 -16.64 -15.16
CA CYS A 464 -27.21 -15.35 -15.55
C CYS A 464 -28.14 -14.83 -14.45
N CYS A 465 -27.82 -13.67 -13.88
CA CYS A 465 -28.66 -12.96 -12.92
C CYS A 465 -29.40 -11.83 -13.64
N ALA A 466 -30.68 -12.05 -13.94
CA ALA A 466 -31.56 -11.07 -14.55
C ALA A 466 -32.13 -10.13 -13.48
N CYS A 467 -31.86 -8.84 -13.61
CA CYS A 467 -32.47 -7.79 -12.79
C CYS A 467 -33.41 -6.93 -13.64
N TYR A 468 -34.37 -6.27 -13.00
CA TYR A 468 -35.29 -5.36 -13.68
C TYR A 468 -34.58 -4.19 -14.38
N SER A 469 -33.60 -3.57 -13.72
CA SER A 469 -32.89 -2.39 -14.24
C SER A 469 -31.38 -2.59 -14.32
N GLU A 470 -30.77 -1.86 -15.25
CA GLU A 470 -29.31 -1.82 -15.40
C GLU A 470 -28.61 -1.35 -14.12
N TYR A 471 -29.19 -0.35 -13.45
CA TYR A 471 -28.63 0.20 -12.23
C TYR A 471 -28.57 -0.86 -11.11
N LEU A 472 -29.68 -1.57 -10.87
CA LEU A 472 -29.74 -2.63 -9.85
C LEU A 472 -28.76 -3.77 -10.19
N SER A 473 -28.73 -4.19 -11.45
CA SER A 473 -27.79 -5.18 -11.96
C SER A 473 -26.33 -4.82 -11.67
N GLN A 474 -25.93 -3.58 -12.00
CA GLN A 474 -24.56 -3.12 -11.78
C GLN A 474 -24.23 -2.95 -10.30
N ARG A 475 -25.17 -2.46 -9.49
CA ARG A 475 -25.00 -2.29 -8.05
C ARG A 475 -24.73 -3.63 -7.38
N ASP A 476 -25.54 -4.63 -7.69
CA ASP A 476 -25.44 -5.96 -7.09
C ASP A 476 -24.21 -6.72 -7.60
N TYR A 477 -23.87 -6.62 -8.89
CA TYR A 477 -22.62 -7.19 -9.38
C TYR A 477 -21.39 -6.59 -8.69
N LYS A 478 -21.34 -5.25 -8.56
CA LYS A 478 -20.21 -4.55 -7.93
C LYS A 478 -20.05 -4.91 -6.44
N SER A 479 -21.15 -5.11 -5.72
CA SER A 479 -21.09 -5.46 -4.30
C SER A 479 -20.56 -6.87 -4.05
N PHE A 480 -20.67 -7.78 -5.02
CA PHE A 480 -20.16 -9.15 -4.94
C PHE A 480 -18.89 -9.40 -5.79
N LEU A 481 -18.42 -8.43 -6.56
CA LEU A 481 -17.28 -8.60 -7.46
C LEU A 481 -16.00 -9.09 -6.74
N SER A 482 -15.73 -8.59 -5.53
CA SER A 482 -14.59 -9.03 -4.72
C SER A 482 -14.68 -10.52 -4.37
N LEU A 483 -15.88 -10.98 -4.02
CA LEU A 483 -16.17 -12.38 -3.72
C LEU A 483 -16.00 -13.25 -4.98
N PHE A 484 -16.59 -12.82 -6.10
CA PHE A 484 -16.50 -13.55 -7.37
C PHE A 484 -15.07 -13.70 -7.87
N ASN A 485 -14.27 -12.63 -7.78
CA ASN A 485 -12.86 -12.65 -8.18
C ASN A 485 -12.04 -13.56 -7.26
N SER A 486 -12.30 -13.53 -5.95
CA SER A 486 -11.59 -14.39 -4.99
C SER A 486 -11.87 -15.87 -5.24
N LEU A 487 -13.12 -16.20 -5.59
CA LEU A 487 -13.53 -17.55 -5.94
C LEU A 487 -13.18 -17.94 -7.39
N ASP A 488 -12.64 -17.02 -8.19
CA ASP A 488 -12.33 -17.22 -9.62
C ASP A 488 -13.55 -17.69 -10.44
N VAL A 489 -14.70 -17.06 -10.17
CA VAL A 489 -15.98 -17.37 -10.84
C VAL A 489 -16.59 -16.17 -11.58
N SER A 490 -15.91 -15.02 -11.59
CA SER A 490 -16.45 -13.77 -12.15
C SER A 490 -16.73 -13.84 -13.66
N SER A 491 -15.98 -14.66 -14.40
CA SER A 491 -16.21 -14.95 -15.82
C SER A 491 -17.46 -15.80 -16.09
N HIS A 492 -18.00 -16.46 -15.07
CA HIS A 492 -19.13 -17.38 -15.16
C HIS A 492 -20.42 -16.82 -14.55
N ILE A 493 -20.41 -15.58 -14.07
CA ILE A 493 -21.57 -14.91 -13.46
C ILE A 493 -21.85 -13.63 -14.23
N HIS A 494 -23.01 -13.57 -14.87
CA HIS A 494 -23.42 -12.46 -15.72
C HIS A 494 -24.65 -11.78 -15.15
N TYR A 495 -24.47 -10.54 -14.68
CA TYR A 495 -25.58 -9.68 -14.29
C TYR A 495 -26.00 -8.82 -15.47
N GLY A 496 -27.31 -8.71 -15.72
CA GLY A 496 -27.84 -7.83 -16.74
C GLY A 496 -29.35 -7.67 -16.64
N THR A 497 -29.90 -6.76 -17.44
CA THR A 497 -31.33 -6.79 -17.71
C THR A 497 -31.68 -8.03 -18.53
N PHE A 498 -32.93 -8.48 -18.46
CA PHE A 498 -33.38 -9.63 -19.24
C PHE A 498 -33.04 -9.49 -20.74
N ASN A 499 -33.32 -8.33 -21.33
CA ASN A 499 -32.99 -8.05 -22.73
C ASN A 499 -31.50 -8.15 -23.03
N LYS A 500 -30.64 -7.63 -22.15
CA LYS A 500 -29.18 -7.73 -22.33
C LYS A 500 -28.69 -9.16 -22.24
N LEU A 501 -29.22 -9.95 -21.30
CA LEU A 501 -28.86 -11.35 -21.16
C LEU A 501 -29.35 -12.18 -22.36
N CYS A 502 -30.55 -11.91 -22.87
CA CYS A 502 -31.05 -12.50 -24.11
C CYS A 502 -30.19 -12.12 -25.31
N GLU A 503 -29.82 -10.85 -25.45
CA GLU A 503 -28.95 -10.38 -26.54
C GLU A 503 -27.58 -11.05 -26.46
N HIS A 504 -26.99 -11.13 -25.28
CA HIS A 504 -25.73 -11.86 -25.06
C HIS A 504 -25.88 -13.36 -25.39
N ARG A 505 -27.03 -13.97 -25.07
CA ARG A 505 -27.33 -15.36 -25.37
C ARG A 505 -27.42 -15.62 -26.87
N VAL A 506 -28.16 -14.78 -27.59
CA VAL A 506 -28.37 -14.91 -29.05
C VAL A 506 -27.05 -14.76 -29.79
N ASN A 507 -26.19 -13.85 -29.33
CA ASN A 507 -24.92 -13.55 -29.98
C ASN A 507 -23.72 -14.33 -29.42
N GLU A 508 -23.93 -15.37 -28.61
CA GLU A 508 -22.84 -16.10 -27.93
C GLU A 508 -21.84 -16.72 -28.91
N ASN A 509 -22.32 -17.26 -30.03
CA ASN A 509 -21.48 -17.91 -31.03
C ASN A 509 -21.05 -16.95 -32.17
N SER A 510 -21.81 -15.87 -32.39
CA SER A 510 -21.57 -14.88 -33.45
C SER A 510 -22.58 -13.74 -33.34
N ASP A 511 -22.21 -12.52 -33.75
CA ASP A 511 -23.18 -11.41 -33.90
C ASP A 511 -24.18 -11.72 -35.02
N ILE A 512 -25.43 -12.01 -34.64
CA ILE A 512 -26.47 -12.45 -35.57
C ILE A 512 -26.77 -11.39 -36.63
N ARG A 513 -26.58 -10.10 -36.32
CA ARG A 513 -26.82 -9.02 -37.28
C ARG A 513 -25.77 -9.03 -38.37
N GLN A 514 -24.51 -9.24 -38.00
CA GLN A 514 -23.40 -9.37 -38.95
C GLN A 514 -23.55 -10.61 -39.82
N VAL A 515 -23.96 -11.74 -39.23
CA VAL A 515 -24.21 -12.98 -39.99
C VAL A 515 -25.32 -12.78 -41.01
N VAL A 516 -26.44 -12.15 -40.62
CA VAL A 516 -27.56 -11.87 -41.54
C VAL A 516 -27.14 -10.88 -42.62
N GLU A 517 -26.41 -9.82 -42.27
CA GLU A 517 -25.88 -8.84 -43.22
C GLU A 517 -24.98 -9.51 -44.27
N GLN A 518 -24.05 -10.36 -43.84
CA GLN A 518 -23.17 -11.11 -44.73
C GLN A 518 -23.94 -12.10 -45.62
N LEU A 519 -24.97 -12.77 -45.08
CA LEU A 519 -25.81 -13.69 -45.86
C LEU A 519 -26.54 -12.96 -47.00
N ILE A 520 -27.09 -11.78 -46.71
CA ILE A 520 -27.79 -10.95 -47.70
C ILE A 520 -26.82 -10.40 -48.76
N LEU A 521 -25.61 -10.01 -48.36
CA LEU A 521 -24.63 -9.38 -49.26
C LEU A 521 -23.86 -10.37 -50.14
N THR A 522 -23.63 -11.60 -49.68
CA THR A 522 -22.71 -12.55 -50.35
C THR A 522 -23.39 -13.79 -50.93
N ASP A 523 -24.68 -14.02 -50.65
CA ASP A 523 -25.48 -15.15 -51.14
C ASP A 523 -24.81 -16.53 -50.93
N SER A 524 -23.94 -16.62 -49.91
CA SER A 524 -23.12 -17.78 -49.60
C SER A 524 -23.37 -18.27 -48.17
N ASN A 525 -23.47 -19.58 -47.99
CA ASN A 525 -23.66 -20.20 -46.67
C ASN A 525 -22.44 -19.89 -45.79
N ILE A 526 -22.66 -19.07 -44.75
CA ILE A 526 -21.64 -18.78 -43.75
C ILE A 526 -21.44 -20.03 -42.90
N ALA A 527 -20.26 -20.64 -43.00
CA ALA A 527 -19.85 -21.69 -42.10
C ALA A 527 -19.58 -21.05 -40.73
N VAL A 528 -20.54 -21.16 -39.81
CA VAL A 528 -20.29 -20.84 -38.40
C VAL A 528 -19.30 -21.90 -37.88
N GLU A 529 -18.08 -21.48 -37.56
CA GLU A 529 -17.08 -22.34 -36.94
C GLU A 529 -17.62 -22.80 -35.59
N ASN A 530 -18.19 -24.02 -35.54
CA ASN A 530 -18.52 -24.68 -34.30
C ASN A 530 -17.22 -25.11 -33.63
N ALA A 531 -16.59 -24.21 -32.88
CA ALA A 531 -15.56 -24.60 -31.95
C ALA A 531 -16.18 -25.61 -30.96
N ASN A 532 -15.62 -26.81 -30.88
CA ASN A 532 -15.96 -27.85 -29.90
C ASN A 532 -15.54 -27.38 -28.48
N ILE A 533 -16.16 -26.31 -27.99
CA ILE A 533 -16.00 -25.83 -26.63
C ILE A 533 -16.99 -26.60 -25.78
N ILE A 534 -16.49 -27.35 -24.80
CA ILE A 534 -17.33 -28.02 -23.79
C ILE A 534 -18.17 -26.93 -23.12
N LYS A 535 -19.48 -26.95 -23.36
CA LYS A 535 -20.40 -25.88 -22.93
C LYS A 535 -20.91 -26.20 -21.52
N ARG A 536 -20.64 -25.28 -20.59
CA ARG A 536 -21.19 -25.36 -19.23
C ARG A 536 -22.71 -25.26 -19.28
N SER A 537 -23.38 -26.03 -18.42
CA SER A 537 -24.81 -25.88 -18.20
C SER A 537 -25.13 -24.49 -17.66
N LYS A 538 -26.30 -23.96 -18.01
CA LYS A 538 -26.65 -22.57 -17.73
C LYS A 538 -27.81 -22.46 -16.76
N ILE A 539 -27.71 -21.54 -15.81
CA ILE A 539 -28.77 -21.22 -14.86
C ILE A 539 -29.19 -19.76 -15.02
N LEU A 540 -30.50 -19.52 -14.98
CA LEU A 540 -31.08 -18.18 -14.93
C LEU A 540 -31.65 -17.95 -13.53
N LEU A 541 -31.12 -16.95 -12.83
CA LEU A 541 -31.69 -16.41 -11.60
C LEU A 541 -32.38 -15.09 -11.94
N ILE A 542 -33.62 -14.89 -11.50
CA ILE A 542 -34.41 -13.71 -11.84
C ILE A 542 -34.76 -12.97 -10.55
N ASP A 543 -34.40 -11.70 -10.48
CA ASP A 543 -34.91 -10.75 -9.48
C ASP A 543 -36.21 -10.11 -9.97
N GLU A 544 -37.14 -9.84 -9.05
CA GLU A 544 -38.43 -9.18 -9.35
C GLU A 544 -39.25 -9.88 -10.45
N VAL A 545 -39.47 -11.18 -10.27
CA VAL A 545 -40.24 -12.04 -11.19
C VAL A 545 -41.65 -11.51 -11.45
N ASP A 546 -42.25 -10.83 -10.48
CA ASP A 546 -43.56 -10.17 -10.61
C ASP A 546 -43.57 -9.09 -11.69
N VAL A 547 -42.48 -8.34 -11.85
CA VAL A 547 -42.32 -7.33 -12.91
C VAL A 547 -42.08 -7.98 -14.27
N PHE A 548 -41.58 -9.21 -14.29
CA PHE A 548 -41.36 -9.94 -15.54
C PHE A 548 -42.66 -10.50 -16.14
N PHE A 549 -43.63 -10.86 -15.30
CA PHE A 549 -44.92 -11.43 -15.72
C PHE A 549 -46.08 -10.44 -15.76
N SER A 550 -45.84 -9.18 -15.40
CA SER A 550 -46.78 -8.05 -15.57
C SER A 550 -46.69 -7.47 -16.97
#